data_AF-U2M5U2-F1
#
_entry.id   AF-U2M5U2-F1
#
_cell.length_a   1.000
_cell.length_b   1.000
_cell.length_c   1.000
_cell.angle_alpha   90.00
_cell.angle_beta   90.00
_cell.angle_gamma   90.00
#
_symmetry.space_group_name_H-M   'P 1'
#
loop_
_entity.id
_entity.type
_entity.pdbx_description
1 polymer ?
#
loop_
_entity_poly.entity_id
_entity_poly.type
_entity_poly.pdbx_seq_one_letter_code
_entity_poly.pdbx_strand_id
1 'polypeptide(L)'
;TTYNGYGYADSERIYFEVYDGKPTNAKVELDKDSYYVGEELVFRCSSEHGYVYTIGIDSEDGGRTRIDTYDTKESSYTRSFSKPGKYSCYITTYNGYGLADSERIYFTILPSPGDLNFDNTLTTADAVLLQRYLLQERTLTQSQWQTADLNADGTVNGFDLALLRQKLVG
;
A
#
# COMPACT_ATOMS: atom_id res chain seq x y z
N THR A 1 1.71 -36.05 32.55
CA THR A 1 2.56 -36.18 33.75
C THR A 1 3.10 -37.58 33.90
N THR A 2 4.42 -37.72 34.10
CA THR A 2 5.07 -38.92 34.63
C THR A 2 5.87 -38.56 35.89
N TYR A 3 6.14 -39.51 36.78
CA TYR A 3 6.84 -39.23 38.04
C TYR A 3 7.69 -40.38 38.56
N ASN A 4 8.70 -40.03 39.35
CA ASN A 4 9.50 -40.97 40.15
C ASN A 4 9.84 -40.34 41.52
N GLY A 5 10.64 -41.04 42.33
CA GLY A 5 11.03 -40.59 43.69
C GLY A 5 11.81 -39.27 43.76
N TYR A 6 12.16 -38.65 42.63
CA TYR A 6 12.88 -37.38 42.55
C TYR A 6 12.03 -36.23 41.97
N GLY A 7 10.79 -36.49 41.51
CA GLY A 7 9.89 -35.44 41.04
C GLY A 7 8.95 -35.86 39.92
N TYR A 8 8.28 -34.86 39.36
CA TYR A 8 7.32 -34.98 38.26
C TYR A 8 7.88 -34.31 36.99
N ALA A 9 7.59 -34.89 35.85
CA ALA A 9 7.79 -34.29 34.53
C ALA A 9 6.45 -34.19 33.81
N ASP A 10 6.17 -33.01 33.27
CA ASP A 10 5.01 -32.75 32.43
C ASP A 10 5.43 -32.42 31.01
N SER A 11 4.58 -32.77 30.05
CA SER A 11 4.72 -32.29 28.68
C SER A 11 4.38 -30.80 28.64
N GLU A 12 4.95 -30.10 27.67
CA GLU A 12 4.50 -28.75 27.32
C GLU A 12 3.01 -28.75 26.96
N ARG A 13 2.32 -27.68 27.34
CA ARG A 13 0.91 -27.50 26.94
C ARG A 13 0.86 -27.21 25.45
N ILE A 14 -0.09 -27.84 24.76
CA ILE A 14 -0.43 -27.50 23.38
C ILE A 14 -1.73 -26.71 23.42
N TYR A 15 -1.74 -25.58 22.73
CA TYR A 15 -2.94 -24.78 22.50
C TYR A 15 -3.41 -25.04 21.07
N PHE A 16 -4.71 -25.28 20.91
CA PHE A 16 -5.35 -25.38 19.61
C PHE A 16 -6.67 -24.62 19.68
N GLU A 17 -7.05 -24.02 18.57
CA GLU A 17 -8.29 -23.28 18.44
C GLU A 17 -9.31 -24.18 17.75
N VAL A 18 -10.47 -24.34 18.38
CA VAL A 18 -11.60 -25.08 17.79
C VAL A 18 -12.59 -24.06 17.30
N TYR A 19 -12.70 -23.95 15.98
CA TYR A 19 -13.75 -23.18 15.35
C TYR A 19 -15.02 -24.03 15.30
N ASP A 20 -16.19 -23.44 15.57
CA ASP A 20 -17.51 -24.10 15.45
C ASP A 20 -18.31 -23.58 14.24
N GLY A 21 -17.69 -22.70 13.44
CA GLY A 21 -18.30 -22.10 12.27
C GLY A 21 -17.27 -21.56 11.27
N LYS A 22 -17.78 -21.15 10.10
CA LYS A 22 -16.98 -20.45 9.08
C LYS A 22 -16.50 -19.08 9.61
N PRO A 23 -15.46 -18.50 9.02
CA PRO A 23 -15.01 -17.17 9.42
C PRO A 23 -16.09 -16.11 9.28
N THR A 24 -16.00 -15.04 10.06
CA THR A 24 -16.88 -13.86 9.96
C THR A 24 -16.10 -12.58 10.21
N ASN A 25 -16.73 -11.42 10.03
CA ASN A 25 -16.13 -10.11 10.29
C ASN A 25 -14.77 -9.90 9.59
N ALA A 26 -14.62 -10.45 8.38
CA ALA A 26 -13.44 -10.28 7.56
C ALA A 26 -13.27 -8.80 7.17
N LYS A 27 -12.09 -8.25 7.41
CA LYS A 27 -11.78 -6.83 7.21
C LYS A 27 -10.35 -6.64 6.76
N VAL A 28 -10.16 -5.72 5.83
CA VAL A 28 -8.84 -5.21 5.43
C VAL A 28 -8.82 -3.69 5.58
N GLU A 29 -7.73 -3.17 6.12
CA GLU A 29 -7.56 -1.74 6.40
C GLU A 29 -6.20 -1.22 5.95
N LEU A 30 -6.17 0.06 5.60
CA LEU A 30 -4.99 0.87 5.33
C LEU A 30 -5.02 2.09 6.27
N ASP A 31 -3.85 2.65 6.56
CA ASP A 31 -3.74 3.85 7.41
C ASP A 31 -4.22 5.13 6.69
N LYS A 32 -4.18 5.12 5.36
CA LYS A 32 -4.50 6.25 4.47
C LYS A 32 -5.26 5.73 3.25
N ASP A 33 -5.92 6.65 2.54
CA ASP A 33 -6.55 6.36 1.24
C ASP A 33 -5.67 6.74 0.04
N SER A 34 -4.52 7.38 0.29
CA SER A 34 -3.62 7.91 -0.72
C SER A 34 -2.15 7.76 -0.29
N TYR A 35 -1.31 7.31 -1.23
CA TYR A 35 0.11 7.02 -1.04
C TYR A 35 0.91 7.46 -2.27
N TYR A 36 2.20 7.74 -2.13
CA TYR A 36 3.05 8.02 -3.30
C TYR A 36 3.59 6.73 -3.94
N VAL A 37 3.93 6.79 -5.22
CA VAL A 37 4.71 5.72 -5.89
C VAL A 37 5.94 5.39 -5.04
N GLY A 38 6.18 4.09 -4.84
CA GLY A 38 7.29 3.57 -4.04
C GLY A 38 7.07 3.59 -2.53
N GLU A 39 6.02 4.26 -2.02
CA GLU A 39 5.66 4.21 -0.60
C GLU A 39 5.17 2.81 -0.21
N GLU A 40 5.53 2.35 0.99
CA GLU A 40 5.07 1.07 1.53
C GLU A 40 3.67 1.20 2.15
N LEU A 41 2.73 0.39 1.65
CA LEU A 41 1.39 0.24 2.19
C LEU A 41 1.35 -1.02 3.06
N VAL A 42 0.74 -0.91 4.26
CA VAL A 42 0.54 -2.05 5.17
C VAL A 42 -0.95 -2.39 5.22
N PHE A 43 -1.34 -3.43 4.48
CA PHE A 43 -2.68 -3.99 4.49
C PHE A 43 -2.88 -4.82 5.75
N ARG A 44 -3.68 -4.32 6.70
CA ARG A 44 -3.98 -5.01 7.96
C ARG A 44 -5.23 -5.86 7.79
N CYS A 45 -5.10 -7.15 8.04
CA CYS A 45 -6.13 -8.16 7.84
C CYS A 45 -6.65 -8.66 9.18
N SER A 46 -7.96 -8.76 9.32
CA SER A 46 -8.59 -9.32 10.52
C SER A 46 -9.86 -10.09 10.19
N SER A 47 -10.21 -11.04 11.05
CA SER A 47 -11.47 -11.78 11.00
C SER A 47 -11.72 -12.47 12.34
N GLU A 48 -12.94 -12.93 12.55
CA GLU A 48 -13.28 -13.92 13.58
C GLU A 48 -13.22 -15.32 12.97
N HIS A 49 -12.57 -16.25 13.68
CA HIS A 49 -12.42 -17.67 13.30
C HIS A 49 -11.65 -17.93 11.98
N GLY A 50 -11.00 -16.93 11.40
CA GLY A 50 -10.17 -17.08 10.20
C GLY A 50 -8.76 -17.58 10.53
N TYR A 51 -8.26 -18.52 9.71
CA TYR A 51 -6.93 -19.11 9.90
C TYR A 51 -5.89 -18.58 8.89
N VAL A 52 -6.34 -18.28 7.67
CA VAL A 52 -5.51 -17.75 6.57
C VAL A 52 -6.25 -16.60 5.90
N TYR A 53 -5.50 -15.66 5.33
CA TYR A 53 -5.99 -14.58 4.49
C TYR A 53 -5.42 -14.69 3.07
N THR A 54 -6.29 -14.60 2.08
CA THR A 54 -5.96 -14.37 0.67
C THR A 54 -6.26 -12.91 0.35
N ILE A 55 -5.24 -12.11 0.12
CA ILE A 55 -5.35 -10.69 -0.24
C ILE A 55 -5.45 -10.58 -1.76
N GLY A 56 -6.49 -9.88 -2.23
CA GLY A 56 -6.68 -9.58 -3.64
C GLY A 56 -6.61 -8.09 -3.92
N ILE A 57 -5.63 -7.67 -4.73
CA ILE A 57 -5.44 -6.27 -5.11
C ILE A 57 -5.72 -6.11 -6.60
N ASP A 58 -6.61 -5.18 -6.95
CA ASP A 58 -7.01 -4.89 -8.31
C ASP A 58 -6.65 -3.44 -8.69
N SER A 59 -6.21 -3.23 -9.92
CA SER A 59 -6.19 -1.90 -10.57
C SER A 59 -7.63 -1.57 -10.99
N GLU A 60 -8.07 -0.34 -10.76
CA GLU A 60 -9.39 0.14 -11.22
C GLU A 60 -9.29 0.99 -12.50
N ASP A 61 -8.07 1.38 -12.90
CA ASP A 61 -7.83 2.14 -14.13
C ASP A 61 -8.08 1.29 -15.38
N GLY A 62 -8.94 1.78 -16.28
CA GLY A 62 -9.31 1.07 -17.51
C GLY A 62 -10.23 -0.15 -17.27
N GLY A 63 -10.77 -0.29 -16.06
CA GLY A 63 -11.58 -1.42 -15.62
C GLY A 63 -10.84 -2.30 -14.60
N ARG A 64 -11.61 -2.96 -13.73
CA ARG A 64 -11.06 -3.77 -12.64
C ARG A 64 -10.22 -4.93 -13.18
N THR A 65 -8.93 -4.92 -12.85
CA THR A 65 -7.98 -5.96 -13.27
C THR A 65 -7.14 -6.40 -12.08
N ARG A 66 -7.08 -7.70 -11.82
CA ARG A 66 -6.24 -8.30 -10.77
C ARG A 66 -4.77 -8.03 -11.05
N ILE A 67 -4.09 -7.38 -10.11
CA ILE A 67 -2.65 -7.11 -10.19
C ILE A 67 -1.85 -7.90 -9.15
N ASP A 68 -2.49 -8.45 -8.12
CA ASP A 68 -1.81 -9.29 -7.13
C ASP A 68 -2.77 -10.14 -6.29
N THR A 69 -2.29 -11.33 -5.94
CA THR A 69 -2.95 -12.28 -5.05
C THR A 69 -1.91 -12.83 -4.10
N TYR A 70 -2.10 -12.64 -2.81
CA TYR A 70 -1.13 -13.05 -1.80
C TYR A 70 -1.80 -13.80 -0.65
N ASP A 71 -1.30 -14.99 -0.32
CA ASP A 71 -1.79 -15.79 0.80
C ASP A 71 -0.87 -15.65 2.02
N THR A 72 -1.45 -15.43 3.19
CA THR A 72 -0.70 -15.27 4.43
C THR A 72 -1.47 -15.77 5.66
N LYS A 73 -0.73 -16.22 6.67
CA LYS A 73 -1.25 -16.46 8.03
C LYS A 73 -1.03 -15.25 8.94
N GLU A 74 -0.22 -14.30 8.50
CA GLU A 74 0.02 -13.05 9.21
C GLU A 74 -1.20 -12.14 9.12
N SER A 75 -1.39 -11.28 10.12
CA SER A 75 -2.44 -10.26 10.12
C SER A 75 -2.08 -9.01 9.32
N SER A 76 -0.98 -9.05 8.55
CA SER A 76 -0.55 -7.93 7.71
C SER A 76 0.18 -8.38 6.45
N TYR A 77 0.04 -7.58 5.39
CA TYR A 77 0.81 -7.68 4.15
C TYR A 77 1.32 -6.31 3.74
N THR A 78 2.62 -6.20 3.46
CA THR A 78 3.26 -4.94 3.04
C THR A 78 3.58 -4.97 1.56
N ARG A 79 3.27 -3.88 0.85
CA ARG A 79 3.56 -3.74 -0.58
C ARG A 79 3.74 -2.28 -1.01
N SER A 80 4.62 -2.03 -1.97
CA SER A 80 4.72 -0.76 -2.69
C SER A 80 4.26 -0.87 -4.15
N PHE A 81 3.92 0.27 -4.76
CA PHE A 81 3.40 0.35 -6.12
C PHE A 81 4.28 1.25 -6.99
N SER A 82 4.56 0.83 -8.22
CA SER A 82 5.41 1.55 -9.18
C SER A 82 4.62 2.36 -10.21
N LYS A 83 3.29 2.33 -10.16
CA LYS A 83 2.43 3.02 -11.11
C LYS A 83 1.40 3.86 -10.35
N PRO A 84 1.25 5.16 -10.66
CA PRO A 84 0.13 5.94 -10.18
C PRO A 84 -1.20 5.38 -10.70
N GLY A 85 -2.26 5.52 -9.92
CA GLY A 85 -3.58 5.05 -10.32
C GLY A 85 -4.52 4.79 -9.16
N LYS A 86 -5.74 4.37 -9.50
CA LYS A 86 -6.73 3.93 -8.51
C LYS A 86 -6.69 2.42 -8.36
N TYR A 87 -6.73 1.97 -7.11
CA TYR A 87 -6.65 0.57 -6.74
C TYR A 87 -7.73 0.19 -5.75
N SER A 88 -8.00 -1.11 -5.67
CA SER A 88 -8.86 -1.66 -4.64
C SER A 88 -8.27 -2.93 -4.05
N CYS A 89 -8.68 -3.24 -2.81
CA CYS A 89 -8.25 -4.43 -2.10
C CYS A 89 -9.43 -5.07 -1.37
N TYR A 90 -9.48 -6.39 -1.35
CA TYR A 90 -10.32 -7.16 -0.43
C TYR A 90 -9.53 -8.38 0.04
N ILE A 91 -10.03 -9.03 1.09
CA ILE A 91 -9.48 -10.30 1.55
C ILE A 91 -10.56 -11.38 1.53
N THR A 92 -10.13 -12.61 1.28
CA THR A 92 -10.89 -13.82 1.60
C THR A 92 -10.19 -14.52 2.76
N THR A 93 -10.90 -14.81 3.84
CA THR A 93 -10.37 -15.63 4.92
C THR A 93 -11.06 -16.99 4.95
N TYR A 94 -10.35 -18.03 5.38
CA TYR A 94 -10.91 -19.37 5.46
C TYR A 94 -10.40 -20.16 6.66
N ASN A 95 -11.20 -21.15 7.05
CA ASN A 95 -10.85 -22.21 7.99
C ASN A 95 -11.43 -23.56 7.49
N GLY A 96 -11.39 -24.61 8.31
CA GLY A 96 -11.93 -25.93 7.93
C GLY A 96 -13.45 -26.00 7.69
N TYR A 97 -14.21 -24.98 8.08
CA TYR A 97 -15.67 -24.91 7.96
C TYR A 97 -16.16 -24.09 6.77
N GLY A 98 -15.32 -23.18 6.24
CA GLY A 98 -15.69 -22.36 5.09
C GLY A 98 -14.87 -21.09 4.96
N LEU A 99 -15.45 -20.14 4.23
CA LEU A 99 -14.79 -18.89 3.83
C LEU A 99 -15.70 -17.67 4.02
N ALA A 100 -15.07 -16.51 4.19
CA ALA A 100 -15.71 -15.21 4.25
C ALA A 100 -14.86 -14.15 3.55
N ASP A 101 -15.52 -13.27 2.82
CA ASP A 101 -14.89 -12.13 2.15
C ASP A 101 -15.09 -10.86 2.97
N SER A 102 -14.11 -9.95 2.92
CA SER A 102 -14.27 -8.60 3.41
C SER A 102 -15.02 -7.71 2.42
N GLU A 103 -15.54 -6.60 2.93
CA GLU A 103 -15.80 -5.45 2.06
C GLU A 103 -14.51 -5.00 1.37
N ARG A 104 -14.66 -4.37 0.20
CA ARG A 104 -13.56 -3.87 -0.60
C ARG A 104 -13.20 -2.46 -0.17
N ILE A 105 -11.91 -2.20 0.05
CA ILE A 105 -11.36 -0.86 0.24
C ILE A 105 -10.79 -0.32 -1.07
N TYR A 106 -10.73 1.01 -1.18
CA TYR A 106 -10.20 1.72 -2.34
C TYR A 106 -9.10 2.68 -1.89
N PHE A 107 -8.04 2.80 -2.68
CA PHE A 107 -6.92 3.69 -2.41
C PHE A 107 -6.30 4.21 -3.71
N THR A 108 -5.56 5.31 -3.63
CA THR A 108 -4.91 5.95 -4.77
C THR A 108 -3.39 5.96 -4.59
N ILE A 109 -2.67 5.61 -5.66
CA ILE A 109 -1.23 5.83 -5.75
C ILE A 109 -1.00 7.11 -6.56
N LEU A 110 -0.37 8.09 -5.93
CA LEU A 110 -0.03 9.39 -6.49
C LEU A 110 1.37 9.34 -7.13
N PRO A 111 1.62 10.10 -8.21
CA PRO A 111 2.98 10.23 -8.74
C PRO A 111 3.93 10.83 -7.70
N SER A 112 5.22 10.51 -7.81
CA SER A 112 6.23 11.01 -6.88
C SER A 112 6.32 12.54 -6.91
N PRO A 113 6.33 13.25 -5.76
CA PRO A 113 6.51 14.70 -5.74
C PRO A 113 7.83 15.11 -6.37
N GLY A 114 7.77 16.00 -7.35
CA GLY A 114 8.93 16.47 -8.12
C GLY A 114 9.28 15.63 -9.33
N ASP A 115 8.67 14.46 -9.54
CA ASP A 115 8.74 13.72 -10.79
C ASP A 115 7.73 14.34 -11.77
N LEU A 116 8.23 15.18 -12.68
CA LEU A 116 7.42 15.94 -13.63
C LEU A 116 7.32 15.22 -14.97
N ASN A 117 8.21 14.29 -15.29
CA ASN A 117 8.15 13.52 -16.54
C ASN A 117 7.43 12.16 -16.37
N PHE A 118 7.11 11.77 -15.13
CA PHE A 118 6.45 10.52 -14.74
C PHE A 118 7.21 9.26 -15.13
N ASP A 119 8.54 9.31 -15.11
CA ASP A 119 9.38 8.14 -15.32
C ASP A 119 9.70 7.37 -14.02
N ASN A 120 9.09 7.78 -12.90
CA ASN A 120 9.28 7.27 -11.55
C ASN A 120 10.67 7.53 -10.97
N THR A 121 11.46 8.42 -11.58
CA THR A 121 12.80 8.78 -11.09
C THR A 121 12.94 10.28 -10.96
N LEU A 122 13.36 10.74 -9.78
CA LEU A 122 13.63 12.15 -9.56
C LEU A 122 15.01 12.50 -10.13
N THR A 123 15.04 13.19 -11.27
CA THR A 123 16.30 13.51 -11.96
C THR A 123 16.41 14.96 -12.40
N THR A 124 17.56 15.33 -12.97
CA THR A 124 17.74 16.65 -13.59
C THR A 124 16.80 16.88 -14.78
N ALA A 125 16.23 15.83 -15.38
CA ALA A 125 15.22 15.98 -16.43
C ALA A 125 13.95 16.69 -15.90
N ASP A 126 13.54 16.40 -14.66
CA ASP A 126 12.41 17.06 -14.00
C ASP A 126 12.70 18.53 -13.71
N ALA A 127 13.91 18.82 -13.24
CA ALA A 127 14.34 20.20 -12.98
C ALA A 127 14.41 21.03 -14.27
N VAL A 128 14.87 20.44 -15.38
CA VAL A 128 14.84 21.08 -16.70
C VAL A 128 13.40 21.29 -17.15
N LEU A 129 12.51 20.31 -16.93
CA LEU A 129 11.10 20.42 -17.27
C LEU A 129 10.42 21.60 -16.53
N LEU A 130 10.65 21.69 -15.22
CA LEU A 130 10.13 22.78 -14.39
C LEU A 130 10.74 24.13 -14.80
N GLN A 131 12.04 24.20 -15.06
CA GLN A 131 12.70 25.42 -15.51
C GLN A 131 12.10 25.95 -16.82
N ARG A 132 11.84 25.07 -17.80
CA ARG A 132 11.22 25.45 -19.08
C ARG A 132 9.80 25.96 -18.91
N TYR A 133 9.03 25.39 -17.96
CA TYR A 133 7.73 25.93 -17.60
C TYR A 133 7.84 27.36 -17.02
N LEU A 134 8.78 27.60 -16.10
CA LEU A 134 8.99 28.93 -15.50
C LEU A 134 9.47 29.98 -16.50
N LEU A 135 10.19 29.55 -17.55
CA LEU A 135 10.59 30.39 -18.68
C LEU A 135 9.48 30.56 -19.73
N GLN A 136 8.27 30.03 -19.49
CA GLN A 136 7.12 30.07 -20.39
C GLN A 136 7.34 29.35 -21.73
N GLU A 137 8.30 28.44 -21.81
CA GLU A 137 8.59 27.65 -23.01
C GLU A 137 7.63 26.45 -23.17
N ARG A 138 6.89 26.10 -22.11
CA ARG A 138 5.92 25.01 -22.09
C ARG A 138 4.86 25.22 -21.01
N THR A 139 3.79 24.44 -21.08
CA THR A 139 2.80 24.30 -20.01
C THR A 139 2.98 22.96 -19.28
N LEU A 140 2.46 22.90 -18.04
CA LEU A 140 2.32 21.66 -17.27
C LEU A 140 0.90 21.14 -17.42
N THR A 141 0.73 19.81 -17.41
CA THR A 141 -0.59 19.20 -17.17
C THR A 141 -1.01 19.38 -15.72
N GLN A 142 -2.28 19.13 -15.39
CA GLN A 142 -2.76 19.23 -14.01
C GLN A 142 -1.97 18.33 -13.04
N SER A 143 -1.69 17.10 -13.44
CA SER A 143 -0.89 16.17 -12.63
C SER A 143 0.55 16.63 -12.48
N GLN A 144 1.16 17.18 -13.54
CA GLN A 144 2.53 17.71 -13.47
C GLN A 144 2.59 18.95 -12.57
N TRP A 145 1.55 19.77 -12.60
CA TRP A 145 1.47 20.94 -11.73
C TRP A 145 1.38 20.51 -10.26
N GLN A 146 0.58 19.48 -9.95
CA GLN A 146 0.48 18.94 -8.60
C GLN A 146 1.79 18.34 -8.09
N THR A 147 2.57 17.68 -8.95
CA THR A 147 3.88 17.16 -8.54
C THR A 147 4.95 18.25 -8.47
N ALA A 148 4.78 19.34 -9.21
CA ALA A 148 5.70 20.47 -9.22
C ALA A 148 5.54 21.42 -8.03
N ASP A 149 4.37 21.50 -7.39
CA ASP A 149 4.13 22.30 -6.17
C ASP A 149 4.71 21.58 -4.94
N LEU A 150 6.03 21.72 -4.76
CA LEU A 150 6.82 20.97 -3.77
C LEU A 150 6.72 21.56 -2.37
N ASN A 151 6.42 22.86 -2.26
CA ASN A 151 6.19 23.52 -0.97
C ASN A 151 4.71 23.54 -0.57
N ALA A 152 3.81 23.07 -1.44
CA ALA A 152 2.36 23.06 -1.24
C ALA A 152 1.77 24.45 -0.95
N ASP A 153 2.34 25.51 -1.54
CA ASP A 153 1.84 26.88 -1.40
C ASP A 153 0.75 27.23 -2.42
N GLY A 154 0.42 26.30 -3.32
CA GLY A 154 -0.58 26.48 -4.35
C GLY A 154 -0.07 27.23 -5.58
N THR A 155 1.25 27.47 -5.70
CA THR A 155 1.87 28.21 -6.81
C THR A 155 3.18 27.58 -7.25
N VAL A 156 3.19 26.93 -8.41
CA VAL A 156 4.44 26.43 -9.01
C VAL A 156 5.34 27.59 -9.47
N ASN A 157 6.46 27.81 -8.77
CA ASN A 157 7.37 28.93 -9.03
C ASN A 157 8.86 28.58 -8.79
N GLY A 158 9.72 29.60 -8.71
CA GLY A 158 11.16 29.43 -8.50
C GLY A 158 11.55 28.77 -7.17
N PHE A 159 10.70 28.86 -6.14
CA PHE A 159 10.90 28.18 -4.86
C PHE A 159 10.81 26.65 -5.02
N ASP A 160 9.84 26.15 -5.81
CA ASP A 160 9.74 24.73 -6.10
C ASP A 160 10.94 24.22 -6.89
N LEU A 161 11.42 25.00 -7.86
CA LEU A 161 12.62 24.64 -8.61
C LEU A 161 13.85 24.56 -7.68
N ALA A 162 13.96 25.44 -6.69
CA ALA A 162 15.03 25.37 -5.70
C ALA A 162 14.91 24.11 -4.83
N LEU A 163 13.71 23.77 -4.34
CA LEU A 163 13.46 22.55 -3.58
C LEU A 163 13.74 21.29 -4.40
N LEU A 164 13.32 21.26 -5.67
CA LEU A 164 13.57 20.16 -6.58
C LEU A 164 15.08 19.94 -6.76
N ARG A 165 15.83 21.01 -7.04
CA ARG A 165 17.29 20.95 -7.16
C ARG A 165 17.97 20.50 -5.88
N GLN A 166 17.48 20.94 -4.71
CA GLN A 166 17.99 20.49 -3.42
C GLN A 166 17.83 18.97 -3.24
N LYS A 167 16.67 18.41 -3.63
CA LYS A 167 16.43 16.95 -3.57
C LYS A 167 17.33 16.15 -4.51
N LEU A 168 17.82 16.74 -5.60
CA LEU A 168 18.69 16.07 -6.58
C LEU A 168 20.17 15.99 -6.18
N VAL A 169 20.59 16.80 -5.20
CA VAL A 169 21.99 16.88 -4.75
C VAL A 169 22.23 16.26 -3.37
N GLY A 170 21.18 15.72 -2.74
CA GLY A 170 21.25 14.95 -1.49
C GLY A 170 21.28 13.45 -1.76
#